data_AF-A0A3S4DL59-F1
#
_entry.id   AF-A0A3S4DL59-F1
#
_cell.length_a   1.000
_cell.length_b   1.000
_cell.length_c   1.000
_cell.angle_alpha   90.00
_cell.angle_beta   90.00
_cell.angle_gamma   90.00
#
_symmetry.space_group_name_H-M   'P 1'
#
loop_
_entity.id
_entity.type
_entity.pdbx_description
1 polymer ?
#
loop_
_entity_poly.entity_id
_entity_poly.type
_entity_poly.pdbx_seq_one_letter_code
_entity_poly.pdbx_strand_id
1 'polypeptide(L)'
;MDETALMALLDSLPVPMMVINRDLPQARERCVFFEQQQAAFKAVDYLIGQGHREIACITGPIATPTAQSRLAGYRQALQQHQIAFDDARVAYGDSSVAGVSRLSRPAGRRCRL
;
A
#
# COMPACT_ATOMS: atom_id res chain seq x y z
N MET A 1 -1.02 2.04 -17.04
CA MET A 1 0.21 2.32 -17.79
C MET A 1 1.34 1.55 -17.15
N ASP A 2 1.94 0.62 -17.87
CA ASP A 2 3.13 -0.12 -17.43
C ASP A 2 4.39 0.79 -17.45
N GLU A 3 5.51 0.23 -16.99
CA GLU A 3 6.79 0.95 -16.94
C GLU A 3 7.32 1.27 -18.35
N THR A 4 7.18 0.34 -19.30
CA THR A 4 7.65 0.50 -20.68
C THR A 4 7.01 1.70 -21.37
N ALA A 5 5.69 1.86 -21.26
CA ALA A 5 4.98 2.99 -21.82
C ALA A 5 5.42 4.33 -21.18
N LEU A 6 5.76 4.31 -19.89
CA LEU A 6 6.22 5.50 -19.18
C LEU A 6 7.64 5.89 -19.57
N MET A 7 8.54 4.92 -19.78
CA MET A 7 9.88 5.15 -20.30
C MET A 7 9.83 5.75 -21.72
N ALA A 8 9.00 5.20 -22.59
CA ALA A 8 8.81 5.75 -23.94
C ALA A 8 8.34 7.22 -23.90
N LEU A 9 7.47 7.58 -22.94
CA LEU A 9 7.03 8.96 -22.76
C LEU A 9 8.16 9.87 -22.26
N LEU A 10 8.94 9.40 -21.28
CA LEU A 10 10.11 10.11 -20.74
C LEU A 10 11.16 10.42 -21.80
N ASP A 11 11.34 9.53 -22.79
CA ASP A 11 12.32 9.68 -23.87
C ASP A 11 11.80 10.52 -25.04
N SER A 12 10.48 10.51 -25.28
CA SER A 12 9.87 11.19 -26.43
C SER A 12 9.64 12.69 -26.25
N LEU A 13 9.61 13.17 -25.00
CA LEU A 13 9.21 14.55 -24.72
C LEU A 13 10.42 15.49 -24.64
N PRO A 14 10.36 16.68 -25.29
CA PRO A 14 11.46 17.64 -25.29
C PRO A 14 11.61 18.42 -23.98
N VAL A 15 10.74 18.17 -22.99
CA VAL A 15 10.71 18.84 -21.69
C VAL A 15 11.06 17.88 -20.56
N PRO A 16 11.78 18.34 -19.52
CA PRO A 16 12.07 17.50 -18.35
C PRO A 16 10.78 17.02 -17.66
N MET A 17 10.64 15.71 -17.49
CA MET A 17 9.49 15.08 -16.84
C MET A 17 9.93 14.34 -15.58
N MET A 18 9.12 14.49 -14.52
CA MET A 18 9.29 13.80 -13.25
C MET A 18 8.10 12.88 -12.98
N VAL A 19 8.39 11.68 -12.47
CA VAL A 19 7.38 10.68 -12.10
C VAL A 19 7.15 10.73 -10.59
N ILE A 20 5.89 10.80 -10.17
CA ILE A 20 5.53 10.94 -8.76
C ILE A 20 4.82 9.67 -8.27
N ASN A 21 5.10 9.30 -7.02
CA ASN A 21 4.44 8.20 -6.29
C ASN A 21 4.60 6.83 -6.97
N ARG A 22 5.65 6.66 -7.77
CA ARG A 22 6.01 5.40 -8.42
C ARG A 22 7.53 5.29 -8.49
N ASP A 23 8.03 4.10 -8.18
CA ASP A 23 9.41 3.72 -8.39
C ASP A 23 9.54 3.15 -9.81
N LEU A 24 10.47 3.70 -10.59
CA LEU A 24 10.86 3.18 -11.90
C LEU A 24 12.35 2.84 -11.83
N PRO A 25 12.71 1.56 -11.71
CA PRO A 25 14.10 1.14 -11.59
C PRO A 25 15.01 1.68 -12.71
N GLN A 26 14.47 1.82 -13.92
CA GLN A 26 15.22 2.30 -15.09
C GLN A 26 15.41 3.83 -15.15
N ALA A 27 14.69 4.60 -14.33
CA ALA A 27 14.75 6.07 -14.31
C ALA A 27 14.54 6.62 -12.89
N ARG A 28 15.17 5.99 -11.89
CA ARG A 28 14.94 6.28 -10.47
C ARG A 28 15.29 7.73 -10.12
N GLU A 29 16.25 8.33 -10.82
CA GLU A 29 16.67 9.73 -10.69
C GLU A 29 15.60 10.73 -11.15
N ARG A 30 14.62 10.29 -11.94
CA ARG A 30 13.47 11.08 -12.39
C ARG A 30 12.21 10.80 -11.57
N CYS A 31 12.34 10.07 -10.46
CA CYS A 31 11.22 9.65 -9.64
C CYS A 31 11.24 10.33 -8.26
N VAL A 32 10.07 10.80 -7.82
CA VAL A 32 9.83 11.23 -6.45
C VAL A 32 8.82 10.28 -5.83
N PHE A 33 9.28 9.44 -4.92
CA PHE A 33 8.47 8.46 -4.20
C PHE A 33 9.07 8.22 -2.82
N PHE A 34 8.40 7.38 -2.04
CA PHE A 34 8.85 6.99 -0.71
C PHE A 34 8.68 5.48 -0.53
N GLU A 35 9.35 4.93 0.47
CA GLU A 35 9.31 3.51 0.82
C GLU A 35 7.93 3.12 1.39
N GLN A 36 7.03 2.72 0.50
CA GLN A 36 5.64 2.38 0.81
C GLN A 36 5.54 1.25 1.83
N GLN A 37 6.41 0.23 1.72
CA GLN A 37 6.45 -0.88 2.66
C GLN A 37 6.82 -0.42 4.07
N GLN A 38 7.87 0.40 4.18
CA GLN A 38 8.31 0.93 5.48
C GLN A 38 7.26 1.85 6.11
N ALA A 39 6.56 2.65 5.31
CA ALA A 39 5.47 3.49 5.78
C ALA A 39 4.28 2.65 6.31
N ALA A 40 3.87 1.61 5.58
CA ALA A 40 2.81 0.70 6.01
C ALA A 40 3.19 -0.06 7.28
N PHE A 41 4.43 -0.55 7.36
CA PHE A 41 4.97 -1.16 8.57
C PHE A 41 4.83 -0.22 9.77
N LYS A 42 5.33 1.03 9.66
CA LYS A 42 5.29 2.02 10.76
C LYS A 42 3.86 2.32 11.22
N ALA A 43 2.91 2.40 10.29
CA ALA A 43 1.52 2.64 10.63
C ALA A 43 0.92 1.50 11.47
N VAL A 44 1.19 0.25 11.08
CA VAL A 44 0.68 -0.94 11.78
C VAL A 44 1.41 -1.15 13.11
N ASP A 45 2.74 -0.98 13.11
CA ASP A 45 3.58 -1.02 14.32
C ASP A 45 3.09 -0.03 15.37
N TYR A 46 2.75 1.20 14.96
CA TYR A 46 2.14 2.20 15.84
C TYR A 46 0.82 1.73 16.45
N LEU A 47 -0.10 1.18 15.64
CA LEU A 47 -1.37 0.66 16.14
C LEU A 47 -1.17 -0.50 17.14
N ILE A 48 -0.21 -1.38 16.87
CA ILE A 48 0.14 -2.48 17.79
C ILE A 48 0.72 -1.92 19.08
N GLY A 49 1.58 -0.91 19.01
CA GLY A 49 2.13 -0.19 20.15
C GLY A 49 1.05 0.44 21.04
N GLN A 50 -0.05 0.89 20.44
CA GLN A 50 -1.23 1.40 21.15
C GLN A 50 -2.12 0.29 21.77
N GLY A 51 -1.79 -0.98 21.57
CA GLY A 51 -2.51 -2.13 22.13
C GLY A 51 -3.49 -2.81 21.16
N HIS A 52 -3.64 -2.33 19.93
CA HIS A 52 -4.48 -3.00 18.94
C HIS A 52 -3.86 -4.34 18.52
N ARG A 53 -4.70 -5.37 18.38
CA ARG A 53 -4.28 -6.71 17.93
C ARG A 53 -5.10 -7.23 16.76
N GLU A 54 -6.31 -6.72 16.58
CA GLU A 54 -7.17 -7.02 15.43
C GLU A 54 -7.14 -5.85 14.44
N ILE A 55 -6.19 -5.89 13.52
CA ILE A 55 -5.95 -4.80 12.56
C ILE A 55 -6.27 -5.31 11.15
N ALA A 56 -7.19 -4.64 10.45
CA ALA A 56 -7.52 -4.95 9.06
C ALA A 56 -6.64 -4.15 8.10
N CYS A 57 -6.31 -4.74 6.96
CA CYS A 57 -5.58 -4.10 5.87
C CYS A 57 -6.53 -3.89 4.68
N ILE A 58 -6.93 -2.65 4.43
CA ILE A 58 -7.68 -2.29 3.22
C ILE A 58 -6.68 -1.77 2.20
N THR A 59 -6.52 -2.48 1.09
CA THR A 59 -5.55 -2.16 0.04
C THR A 59 -6.23 -1.96 -1.31
N GLY A 60 -5.50 -1.34 -2.23
CA GLY A 60 -5.93 -1.21 -3.62
C GLY A 60 -5.86 -2.54 -4.38
N PRO A 61 -5.98 -2.52 -5.72
CA PRO A 61 -5.81 -3.72 -6.52
C PRO A 61 -4.42 -4.33 -6.32
N ILE A 62 -4.35 -5.60 -5.92
CA ILE A 62 -3.08 -6.30 -5.60
C ILE A 62 -2.12 -6.42 -6.79
N ALA A 63 -2.62 -6.22 -8.01
CA ALA A 63 -1.78 -6.15 -9.21
C ALA A 63 -0.86 -4.91 -9.24
N THR A 64 -1.09 -3.92 -8.37
CA THR A 64 -0.28 -2.70 -8.33
C THR A 64 0.93 -2.86 -7.38
N PRO A 65 2.13 -2.37 -7.75
CA PRO A 65 3.30 -2.42 -6.88
C PRO A 65 3.05 -1.78 -5.51
N THR A 66 2.35 -0.64 -5.47
CA THR A 66 2.01 0.05 -4.22
C THR A 66 1.15 -0.80 -3.28
N ALA A 67 0.15 -1.53 -3.81
CA ALA A 67 -0.70 -2.40 -2.99
C ALA A 67 0.10 -3.57 -2.42
N GLN A 68 1.01 -4.15 -3.21
CA GLN A 68 1.91 -5.22 -2.78
C GLN A 68 2.85 -4.74 -1.67
N SER A 69 3.50 -3.58 -1.84
CA SER A 69 4.39 -3.01 -0.82
C SER A 69 3.65 -2.71 0.49
N ARG A 70 2.42 -2.17 0.42
CA ARG A 70 1.60 -1.91 1.62
C ARG A 70 1.24 -3.20 2.35
N LEU A 71 0.80 -4.23 1.62
CA LEU A 71 0.48 -5.53 2.21
C LEU A 71 1.72 -6.20 2.83
N ALA A 72 2.88 -6.07 2.19
CA ALA A 72 4.15 -6.57 2.72
C ALA A 72 4.51 -5.87 4.05
N GLY A 73 4.36 -4.55 4.12
CA GLY A 73 4.62 -3.78 5.35
C GLY A 73 3.68 -4.16 6.49
N TYR A 74 2.39 -4.37 6.18
CA TYR A 74 1.41 -4.90 7.14
C TYR A 74 1.80 -6.28 7.67
N ARG A 75 2.12 -7.23 6.78
CA ARG A 75 2.55 -8.58 7.17
C ARG A 75 3.82 -8.56 8.03
N GLN A 76 4.79 -7.73 7.65
CA GLN A 76 6.04 -7.57 8.39
C GLN A 76 5.80 -7.07 9.82
N ALA A 77 4.91 -6.09 10.01
CA ALA A 77 4.58 -5.58 11.34
C ALA A 77 3.88 -6.64 12.21
N LEU A 78 2.92 -7.37 11.65
CA LEU A 78 2.27 -8.47 12.37
C LEU A 78 3.28 -9.54 12.80
N GLN A 79 4.15 -9.95 11.88
CA GLN A 79 5.18 -10.96 12.14
C GLN A 79 6.13 -10.52 13.25
N GLN A 80 6.59 -9.26 13.24
CA GLN A 80 7.50 -8.72 14.25
C GLN A 80 6.88 -8.75 15.67
N HIS A 81 5.57 -8.58 15.77
CA HIS A 81 4.82 -8.63 17.03
C HIS A 81 4.16 -9.98 17.31
N GLN A 82 4.51 -11.03 16.55
CA GLN A 82 3.99 -12.39 16.71
C GLN A 82 2.46 -12.47 16.61
N ILE A 83 1.84 -11.57 15.84
CA ILE A 83 0.40 -11.60 15.54
C ILE A 83 0.20 -12.45 14.28
N ALA A 84 -0.70 -13.43 14.36
CA ALA A 84 -1.01 -14.27 13.21
C ALA A 84 -1.64 -13.43 12.09
N PHE A 85 -1.11 -13.59 10.89
CA PHE A 85 -1.71 -13.04 9.68
C PHE A 85 -3.01 -13.80 9.36
N ASP A 86 -4.06 -13.05 9.05
CA ASP A 86 -5.38 -13.59 8.71
C ASP A 86 -5.85 -12.96 7.40
N ASP A 87 -5.95 -13.78 6.35
CA ASP A 87 -6.40 -13.32 5.02
C ASP A 87 -7.81 -12.74 5.06
N ALA A 88 -8.67 -13.15 6.01
CA ALA A 88 -10.01 -12.58 6.16
C ALA A 88 -10.00 -11.12 6.65
N ARG A 89 -8.87 -10.63 7.16
CA ARG A 89 -8.65 -9.23 7.55
C ARG A 89 -8.05 -8.38 6.42
N VAL A 90 -7.82 -8.95 5.25
CA VAL A 90 -7.32 -8.22 4.08
C VAL A 90 -8.46 -8.01 3.09
N ALA A 91 -8.70 -6.75 2.75
CA ALA A 91 -9.74 -6.34 1.82
C ALA A 91 -9.11 -5.65 0.62
N TYR A 92 -9.44 -6.12 -0.59
CA TYR A 92 -8.97 -5.55 -1.85
C TYR A 92 -10.08 -4.69 -2.46
N GLY A 93 -9.82 -3.39 -2.59
CA GLY A 93 -10.75 -2.42 -3.15
C GLY A 93 -10.21 -1.72 -4.37
N ASP A 94 -11.11 -1.12 -5.15
CA ASP A 94 -10.69 0.01 -5.97
C ASP A 94 -10.26 1.16 -5.04
N SER A 95 -9.24 1.94 -5.42
CA SER A 95 -8.71 3.03 -4.58
C SER A 95 -9.68 4.21 -4.41
N SER A 96 -10.94 4.07 -4.84
CA SER A 96 -11.95 5.11 -4.71
C SER A 96 -12.56 5.10 -3.31
N VAL A 97 -13.08 6.25 -2.88
CA VAL A 97 -13.82 6.38 -1.61
C VAL A 97 -14.99 5.39 -1.57
N ALA A 98 -15.66 5.17 -2.70
CA ALA A 98 -16.76 4.21 -2.81
C ALA A 98 -16.27 2.76 -2.61
N GLY A 99 -15.13 2.39 -3.20
CA GLY A 99 -14.50 1.09 -3.00
C GLY A 99 -14.13 0.83 -1.55
N VAL A 100 -13.47 1.78 -0.90
CA VAL A 100 -13.08 1.68 0.51
C VAL A 100 -14.30 1.62 1.44
N SER A 101 -15.37 2.40 1.17
CA SER A 101 -16.59 2.40 1.98
C SER A 101 -17.37 1.09 1.94
N ARG A 102 -17.28 0.33 0.85
CA ARG A 102 -17.89 -1.00 0.73
C ARG A 102 -17.16 -2.04 1.57
N LEU A 103 -15.86 -1.85 1.78
CA LEU A 103 -14.98 -2.74 2.54
C LEU A 103 -14.94 -2.41 4.04
N SER A 104 -15.36 -1.20 4.44
CA SER A 104 -15.39 -0.78 5.84
C SER A 104 -16.63 -1.26 6.61
N ARG A 105 -17.57 -1.97 5.97
CA ARG A 105 -18.72 -2.55 6.68
C ARG A 105 -18.23 -3.75 7.50
N PRO A 106 -18.31 -3.69 8.85
CA PRO A 106 -17.73 -4.73 9.67
C PRO A 106 -18.48 -6.05 9.46
N ALA A 107 -17.74 -7.12 9.23
CA ALA A 107 -18.17 -8.47 9.56
C ALA A 107 -18.30 -8.59 11.10
N GLY A 108 -19.36 -8.02 11.66
CA GLY A 108 -19.89 -8.36 12.98
C GLY A 108 -19.08 -8.01 14.25
N ARG A 109 -17.90 -7.38 14.19
CA ARG A 109 -17.13 -7.02 15.41
C ARG A 109 -16.73 -5.54 15.42
N ARG A 110 -17.08 -4.85 16.50
CA ARG A 110 -16.76 -3.42 16.72
C ARG A 110 -15.26 -3.29 16.95
N CYS A 111 -14.55 -2.56 16.08
CA CYS A 111 -13.24 -2.02 16.44
C CYS A 111 -13.43 -1.08 17.65
N ARG A 112 -12.77 -1.37 18.77
CA ARG A 112 -12.52 -0.35 19.79
C ARG A 112 -11.36 0.50 19.29
N LEU A 113 -11.63 1.80 19.11
CA LEU A 113 -10.61 2.84 19.07
C LEU A 113 -10.11 3.09 20.49
#